data_AF-A0A968DJ99-F1
#
_entry.id   AF-A0A968DJ99-F1
#
_cell.length_a   1.000
_cell.length_b   1.000
_cell.length_c   1.000
_cell.angle_alpha   90.00
_cell.angle_beta   90.00
_cell.angle_gamma   90.00
#
_symmetry.space_group_name_H-M   'P 1'
#
loop_
_entity.id
_entity.type
_entity.pdbx_description
1 polymer ?
#
loop_
_entity_poly.entity_id
_entity_poly.type
_entity_poly.pdbx_seq_one_letter_code
_entity_poly.pdbx_strand_id
1 'polypeptide(L)'
;RTISLIAGLLGITLVGMTGAITALGDTLFPSSSLLDGIQQDLSPTAHFLIRLRVWHPILSVISGVYLIFIAGLVIVERKSSRIHRFGWGLIGLVTTQLLAGIINLVLLAPLWMQIVHLLLADMVWISLVLFSVNLLSEPETQMNTEAIDIRQEIS
;
A
#
# COMPACT_ATOMS: atom_id res chain seq x y z
N ARG A 1 -17.23 -0.54 1.61
CA ARG A 1 -16.45 -0.21 0.39
C ARG A 1 -15.77 1.16 0.50
N THR A 2 -16.52 2.27 0.52
CA THR A 2 -15.96 3.63 0.58
C THR A 2 -15.06 3.87 1.81
N ILE A 3 -15.51 3.49 3.01
CA ILE A 3 -14.70 3.61 4.23
C ILE A 3 -13.38 2.82 4.10
N SER A 4 -13.44 1.60 3.56
CA SER A 4 -12.25 0.76 3.36
C SER A 4 -11.25 1.37 2.37
N LEU A 5 -11.75 1.98 1.29
CA LEU A 5 -10.90 2.68 0.33
C LEU A 5 -10.29 3.94 0.93
N ILE A 6 -11.07 4.72 1.70
CA ILE A 6 -10.56 5.91 2.41
C ILE A 6 -9.46 5.49 3.40
N ALA A 7 -9.70 4.43 4.18
CA ALA A 7 -8.71 3.91 5.11
C ALA A 7 -7.44 3.46 4.39
N GLY A 8 -7.56 2.79 3.24
CA GLY A 8 -6.42 2.41 2.40
C GLY A 8 -5.64 3.61 1.86
N LEU A 9 -6.34 4.63 1.35
CA LEU A 9 -5.71 5.86 0.85
C LEU A 9 -4.98 6.62 1.96
N LEU A 10 -5.61 6.78 3.12
CA LEU A 10 -4.99 7.42 4.28
C LEU A 10 -3.78 6.61 4.78
N GLY A 11 -3.90 5.29 4.82
CA GLY A 11 -2.82 4.39 5.20
C GLY A 11 -1.60 4.56 4.30
N ILE A 12 -1.77 4.54 2.97
CA ILE A 12 -0.65 4.73 2.04
C ILE A 12 -0.08 6.14 2.10
N THR A 13 -0.89 7.17 2.30
CA THR A 13 -0.37 8.54 2.53
C THR A 13 0.53 8.59 3.76
N LEU A 14 0.11 8.00 4.88
CA LEU A 14 0.93 7.94 6.10
C LEU A 14 2.21 7.14 5.90
N VAL A 15 2.14 6.02 5.17
CA VAL A 15 3.32 5.24 4.78
C VAL A 15 4.29 6.07 3.94
N GLY A 16 3.79 6.81 2.96
CA GLY A 16 4.60 7.71 2.13
C GLY A 16 5.27 8.82 2.94
N MET A 17 4.53 9.47 3.83
CA MET A 17 5.09 10.50 4.73
C MET A 17 6.19 9.95 5.63
N THR A 18 5.94 8.82 6.29
CA THR A 18 6.95 8.18 7.16
C THR A 18 8.14 7.63 6.38
N GLY A 19 7.92 7.15 5.15
CA GLY A 19 8.98 6.68 4.25
C GLY A 19 9.89 7.80 3.78
N ALA A 20 9.34 8.96 3.43
CA ALA A 20 10.13 10.15 3.07
C ALA A 20 11.00 10.63 4.23
N ILE A 21 10.46 10.62 5.46
CA ILE A 21 11.21 10.94 6.69
C ILE A 21 12.33 9.91 6.92
N THR A 22 12.06 8.63 6.68
CA THR A 22 13.04 7.53 6.82
C THR A 22 14.20 7.71 5.84
N ALA A 23 13.91 7.94 4.55
CA ALA A 23 14.92 8.17 3.52
C ALA A 23 15.79 9.41 3.80
N LEU A 24 15.17 10.49 4.30
CA LEU A 24 15.91 11.67 4.77
C LEU A 24 16.82 11.32 5.96
N GLY A 25 16.31 10.55 6.93
CA GLY A 25 17.07 10.06 8.06
C GLY A 25 18.28 9.22 7.62
N ASP A 26 18.11 8.29 6.68
CA ASP A 26 19.18 7.42 6.16
C ASP A 26 20.27 8.21 5.44
N THR A 27 19.89 9.33 4.81
CA THR A 27 20.84 10.25 4.14
C THR A 27 21.63 11.09 5.14
N LEU A 28 20.97 11.62 6.18
CA LEU A 28 21.59 12.51 7.17
C LEU A 28 22.41 11.75 8.24
N PHE A 29 22.01 10.53 8.56
CA PHE A 29 22.64 9.70 9.60
C PHE A 29 22.91 8.28 9.04
N PRO A 30 23.89 8.13 8.15
CA PRO A 30 24.18 6.85 7.51
C PRO A 30 24.69 5.83 8.54
N SER A 31 24.36 4.56 8.34
CA SER A 31 24.87 3.45 9.14
C SER A 31 25.89 2.64 8.33
N SER A 32 26.88 2.09 9.03
CA SER A 32 27.95 1.28 8.42
C SER A 32 27.56 -0.19 8.25
N SER A 33 26.55 -0.64 8.99
CA SER A 33 26.03 -2.01 8.96
C SER A 33 24.58 -2.05 9.48
N LEU A 34 23.88 -3.15 9.21
CA LEU A 34 22.51 -3.36 9.71
C LEU A 34 22.43 -3.32 11.24
N LEU A 35 23.42 -3.91 11.91
CA LEU A 35 23.46 -3.95 13.37
C LEU A 35 23.64 -2.54 13.95
N ASP A 36 24.52 -1.73 13.33
CA ASP A 36 24.72 -0.33 13.68
C ASP A 36 23.42 0.47 13.50
N GLY A 37 22.71 0.29 12.37
CA GLY A 37 21.39 0.90 12.14
C GLY A 37 20.37 0.56 13.23
N ILE A 38 20.24 -0.72 13.60
CA ILE A 38 19.32 -1.15 14.67
C ILE A 38 19.71 -0.54 16.03
N GLN A 39 21.01 -0.45 16.34
CA GLN A 39 21.47 0.18 17.58
C GLN A 39 21.15 1.67 17.61
N GLN A 40 21.28 2.35 16.47
CA GLN A 40 20.89 3.75 16.33
C GLN A 40 19.38 3.93 16.55
N ASP A 41 18.56 3.07 15.95
CA ASP A 41 17.10 3.12 16.04
C ASP A 41 16.57 2.92 17.47
N LEU A 42 17.27 2.12 18.28
CA LEU A 42 16.90 1.81 19.67
C LEU A 42 17.54 2.72 20.72
N SER A 43 18.45 3.61 20.32
CA SER A 43 19.18 4.44 21.27
C SER A 43 18.25 5.46 21.97
N PRO A 44 18.25 5.54 23.32
CA PRO A 44 17.46 6.52 24.07
C PRO A 44 17.87 7.98 23.81
N THR A 45 19.05 8.21 23.24
CA THR A 45 19.57 9.53 22.86
C THR A 45 19.53 9.76 21.35
N ALA A 46 18.93 8.85 20.57
CA ALA A 46 18.80 8.99 19.13
C ALA A 46 18.04 10.26 18.75
N HIS A 47 18.49 10.92 17.68
CA HIS A 47 17.78 12.03 17.06
C HIS A 47 16.38 11.58 16.62
N PHE A 48 15.39 12.48 16.67
CA PHE A 48 13.99 12.11 16.43
C PHE A 48 13.76 11.46 15.05
N LEU A 49 14.50 11.89 14.02
CA LEU A 49 14.43 11.32 12.66
C LEU A 49 14.79 9.82 12.64
N ILE A 50 15.79 9.41 13.43
CA ILE A 50 16.22 8.01 13.52
C ILE A 50 15.12 7.17 14.20
N ARG A 51 14.52 7.68 15.28
CA ARG A 51 13.41 6.98 15.96
C ARG A 51 12.19 6.78 15.06
N LEU A 52 11.95 7.69 14.13
CA LEU A 52 10.84 7.60 13.18
C LEU A 52 11.03 6.49 12.14
N ARG A 53 12.27 6.05 11.89
CA ARG A 53 12.57 4.98 10.92
C ARG A 53 11.83 3.68 11.24
N VAL A 54 11.71 3.34 12.53
CA VAL A 54 11.01 2.12 12.98
C VAL A 54 9.53 2.11 12.60
N TRP A 55 8.90 3.29 12.50
CA TRP A 55 7.47 3.38 12.23
C TRP A 55 7.11 3.11 10.78
N HIS A 56 7.97 3.50 9.83
CA HIS A 56 7.73 3.25 8.41
C HIS A 56 7.52 1.77 8.05
N PRO A 57 8.41 0.82 8.42
CA PRO A 57 8.21 -0.59 8.09
C PRO A 57 6.99 -1.18 8.80
N ILE A 58 6.68 -0.77 10.03
CA ILE A 58 5.47 -1.21 10.75
C ILE A 58 4.22 -0.77 10.00
N LEU A 59 4.11 0.51 9.67
CA LEU A 59 2.97 1.06 8.93
C LEU A 59 2.88 0.49 7.52
N SER A 60 4.02 0.22 6.88
CA SER A 60 4.09 -0.38 5.53
C SER A 60 3.52 -1.79 5.53
N VAL A 61 3.91 -2.63 6.50
CA VAL A 61 3.39 -4.00 6.62
C VAL A 61 1.90 -3.99 6.92
N ILE A 62 1.45 -3.19 7.90
CA ILE A 62 0.03 -3.09 8.27
C ILE A 62 -0.81 -2.63 7.06
N SER A 63 -0.41 -1.53 6.42
CA SER A 63 -1.14 -0.97 5.27
C SER A 63 -1.08 -1.91 4.06
N GLY A 64 0.06 -2.55 3.82
CA GLY A 64 0.23 -3.50 2.72
C GLY A 64 -0.64 -4.74 2.87
N VAL A 65 -0.63 -5.37 4.05
CA VAL A 65 -1.51 -6.51 4.36
C VAL A 65 -2.98 -6.11 4.25
N TYR A 66 -3.34 -4.93 4.77
CA TYR A 66 -4.68 -4.39 4.65
C TYR A 66 -5.13 -4.24 3.19
N LEU A 67 -4.31 -3.63 2.33
CA LEU A 67 -4.65 -3.46 0.92
C LEU A 67 -4.76 -4.79 0.18
N ILE A 68 -3.84 -5.74 0.43
CA ILE A 68 -3.90 -7.07 -0.17
C ILE A 68 -5.21 -7.77 0.21
N PHE A 69 -5.57 -7.70 1.50
CA PHE A 69 -6.81 -8.29 2.00
C PHE A 69 -8.05 -7.67 1.35
N ILE A 70 -8.17 -6.34 1.35
CA ILE A 70 -9.32 -5.64 0.76
C ILE A 70 -9.41 -5.87 -0.76
N ALA A 71 -8.29 -5.82 -1.47
CA ALA A 71 -8.27 -6.11 -2.90
C ALA A 71 -8.69 -7.55 -3.18
N GLY A 72 -8.21 -8.52 -2.38
CA GLY A 72 -8.61 -9.92 -2.46
C GLY A 72 -10.11 -10.13 -2.26
N LEU A 73 -10.70 -9.53 -1.22
CA LEU A 73 -12.14 -9.58 -0.99
C LEU A 73 -12.93 -9.04 -2.19
N VAL A 74 -12.51 -7.90 -2.73
CA VAL A 74 -13.17 -7.28 -3.90
C VAL A 74 -13.06 -8.17 -5.15
N ILE A 75 -11.90 -8.80 -5.39
CA ILE A 75 -11.71 -9.72 -6.51
C ILE A 75 -12.67 -10.92 -6.39
N VAL A 76 -12.85 -11.47 -5.19
CA VAL A 76 -13.79 -12.59 -4.96
C VAL A 76 -15.25 -12.15 -5.15
N GLU A 77 -15.62 -10.96 -4.68
CA GLU A 77 -17.00 -10.44 -4.77
C GLU A 77 -17.42 -10.02 -6.19
N ARG A 78 -16.47 -9.61 -7.04
CA ARG A 78 -16.77 -8.96 -8.33
C ARG A 78 -16.52 -9.92 -9.48
N LYS A 79 -17.43 -9.90 -10.47
CA LYS A 79 -17.28 -10.67 -11.72
C LYS A 79 -16.57 -9.88 -12.84
N SER A 80 -16.28 -8.60 -12.63
CA SER A 80 -15.69 -7.73 -13.63
C SER A 80 -14.21 -8.01 -13.85
N SER A 81 -13.84 -8.36 -15.09
CA SER A 81 -12.45 -8.56 -15.51
C SER A 81 -11.58 -7.31 -15.32
N ARG A 82 -12.19 -6.10 -15.34
CA ARG A 82 -11.46 -4.85 -15.13
C ARG A 82 -11.05 -4.70 -13.67
N ILE A 83 -11.97 -4.92 -12.74
CA ILE A 83 -11.66 -4.91 -11.29
C ILE A 83 -10.60 -5.96 -10.97
N HIS A 84 -10.68 -7.16 -11.56
CA HIS A 84 -9.68 -8.21 -11.36
C HIS A 84 -8.30 -7.77 -11.80
N ARG A 85 -8.18 -7.18 -13.01
CA ARG A 85 -6.90 -6.70 -13.52
C ARG A 85 -6.27 -5.65 -12.60
N PHE A 86 -7.04 -4.65 -12.16
CA PHE A 86 -6.53 -3.61 -11.25
C PHE A 86 -6.26 -4.14 -9.84
N GLY A 87 -7.09 -5.05 -9.34
CA GLY A 87 -6.91 -5.66 -8.02
C GLY A 87 -5.64 -6.52 -7.95
N TRP A 88 -5.44 -7.41 -8.93
CA TRP A 88 -4.21 -8.22 -9.00
C TRP A 88 -2.97 -7.36 -9.28
N GLY A 89 -3.09 -6.31 -10.11
CA GLY A 89 -2.03 -5.33 -10.31
C GLY A 89 -1.63 -4.63 -9.01
N LEU A 90 -2.60 -4.18 -8.22
CA LEU A 90 -2.36 -3.56 -6.91
C LEU A 90 -1.69 -4.53 -5.94
N ILE A 91 -2.18 -5.78 -5.82
CA ILE A 91 -1.59 -6.81 -4.96
C ILE A 91 -0.13 -7.07 -5.36
N GLY A 92 0.14 -7.24 -6.65
CA GLY A 92 1.48 -7.46 -7.17
C GLY A 92 2.43 -6.29 -6.87
N LEU A 93 1.98 -5.06 -7.07
CA LEU A 93 2.76 -3.85 -6.78
C LEU A 93 3.03 -3.68 -5.30
N VAL A 94 2.03 -3.86 -4.43
CA VAL A 94 2.21 -3.77 -2.96
C VAL A 94 3.19 -4.83 -2.48
N THR A 95 3.08 -6.06 -2.97
CA THR A 95 4.01 -7.15 -2.62
C THR A 95 5.43 -6.82 -3.07
N THR A 96 5.59 -6.35 -4.31
CA THR A 96 6.88 -5.94 -4.86
C THR A 96 7.48 -4.78 -4.07
N GLN A 97 6.65 -3.81 -3.64
CA GLN A 97 7.08 -2.68 -2.84
C GLN A 97 7.60 -3.11 -1.47
N LEU A 98 6.91 -4.03 -0.79
CA LEU A 98 7.37 -4.56 0.49
C LEU A 98 8.71 -5.30 0.35
N LEU A 99 8.86 -6.11 -0.69
CA LEU A 99 10.13 -6.78 -1.00
C LEU A 99 11.25 -5.77 -1.32
N ALA A 100 10.96 -4.75 -2.13
CA ALA A 100 11.90 -3.68 -2.43
C ALA A 100 12.31 -2.91 -1.16
N GLY A 101 11.40 -2.73 -0.20
CA GLY A 101 11.69 -2.10 1.09
C GLY A 101 12.64 -2.94 1.95
N ILE A 102 12.45 -4.26 1.98
CA ILE A 102 13.38 -5.19 2.64
C ILE A 102 14.76 -5.11 1.97
N ILE A 103 14.82 -5.12 0.64
CA ILE A 103 16.08 -5.00 -0.11
C ILE A 103 16.74 -3.65 0.20
N ASN A 104 15.96 -2.56 0.24
CA ASN A 104 16.47 -1.23 0.58
C ASN A 104 17.09 -1.22 1.98
N LEU A 105 16.45 -1.84 2.97
CA LEU A 105 16.99 -2.00 4.32
C LEU A 105 18.29 -2.81 4.31
N VAL A 106 18.30 -3.99 3.68
CA VAL A 106 19.47 -4.89 3.62
C VAL A 106 20.67 -4.22 2.97
N LEU A 107 20.43 -3.39 1.95
CA LEU A 107 21.49 -2.66 1.24
C LEU A 107 21.94 -1.38 1.95
N LEU A 108 21.40 -1.06 3.13
CA LEU A 108 21.66 0.18 3.88
C LEU A 108 21.21 1.44 3.13
N ALA A 109 20.06 1.35 2.46
CA ALA A 109 19.39 2.41 1.74
C ALA A 109 20.28 3.19 0.75
N PRO A 110 20.94 2.52 -0.22
CA PRO A 110 21.76 3.22 -1.20
C PRO A 110 20.84 4.08 -2.11
N LEU A 111 21.33 5.25 -2.53
CA LEU A 111 20.51 6.26 -3.24
C LEU A 111 19.70 5.69 -4.41
N TRP A 112 20.31 4.82 -5.23
CA TRP A 112 19.64 4.24 -6.39
C TRP A 112 18.46 3.35 -6.01
N MET A 113 18.56 2.58 -4.90
CA MET A 113 17.44 1.78 -4.40
C MET A 113 16.35 2.65 -3.79
N GLN A 114 16.71 3.75 -3.10
CA GLN A 114 15.73 4.69 -2.59
C GLN A 114 14.87 5.27 -3.73
N ILE A 115 15.50 5.61 -4.86
CA ILE A 115 14.79 6.10 -6.05
C ILE A 115 13.90 5.02 -6.65
N VAL A 116 14.39 3.78 -6.78
CA VAL A 116 13.59 2.65 -7.29
C VAL A 116 12.40 2.36 -6.36
N HIS A 117 12.62 2.35 -5.05
CA HIS A 117 11.59 2.12 -4.05
C HIS A 117 10.55 3.24 -4.03
N LEU A 118 10.96 4.50 -4.23
CA LEU A 118 10.06 5.63 -4.39
C LEU A 118 9.20 5.52 -5.66
N LEU A 119 9.82 5.18 -6.79
CA LEU A 119 9.09 4.95 -8.04
C LEU A 119 8.02 3.87 -7.89
N LEU A 120 8.36 2.76 -7.24
CA LEU A 120 7.42 1.68 -6.97
C LEU A 120 6.31 2.13 -5.99
N ALA A 121 6.61 2.99 -5.01
CA ALA A 121 5.60 3.60 -4.14
C ALA A 121 4.60 4.44 -4.94
N ASP A 122 5.08 5.25 -5.89
CA ASP A 122 4.23 6.05 -6.79
C ASP A 122 3.33 5.15 -7.65
N MET A 123 3.85 4.03 -8.14
CA MET A 123 3.06 3.04 -8.88
C MET A 123 1.97 2.41 -8.00
N VAL A 124 2.27 2.09 -6.74
CA VAL A 124 1.28 1.60 -5.77
C VAL A 124 0.19 2.65 -5.55
N TRP A 125 0.55 3.91 -5.35
CA TRP A 125 -0.39 5.01 -5.16
C TRP A 125 -1.33 5.16 -6.37
N ILE A 126 -0.76 5.23 -7.57
CA ILE A 126 -1.54 5.34 -8.82
C ILE A 126 -2.46 4.12 -8.98
N SER A 127 -1.95 2.91 -8.74
CA SER A 127 -2.75 1.69 -8.83
C SER A 127 -3.89 1.67 -7.82
N LEU A 128 -3.68 2.16 -6.60
CA LEU A 128 -4.72 2.24 -5.58
C LEU A 128 -5.82 3.24 -5.98
N VAL A 129 -5.44 4.40 -6.51
CA VAL A 129 -6.41 5.39 -7.03
C VAL A 129 -7.21 4.80 -8.18
N LEU A 130 -6.56 4.18 -9.16
CA LEU A 130 -7.25 3.55 -10.30
C LEU A 130 -8.16 2.41 -9.86
N PHE A 131 -7.70 1.55 -8.95
CA PHE A 131 -8.52 0.48 -8.38
C PHE A 131 -9.77 1.05 -7.67
N SER A 132 -9.58 2.12 -6.87
CA SER A 132 -10.68 2.80 -6.16
C SER A 132 -11.72 3.39 -7.12
N VAL A 133 -11.27 4.10 -8.15
CA VAL A 133 -12.16 4.69 -9.17
C VAL A 133 -12.94 3.60 -9.90
N ASN A 134 -12.29 2.52 -10.33
CA ASN A 134 -12.97 1.43 -11.03
C ASN A 134 -13.99 0.72 -10.13
N LEU A 135 -13.66 0.49 -8.85
CA LEU A 135 -14.57 -0.15 -7.90
C LEU A 135 -15.80 0.71 -7.58
N LEU A 136 -15.63 2.03 -7.50
CA LEU A 136 -16.72 2.98 -7.23
C LEU A 136 -17.56 3.29 -8.47
N SER A 137 -17.00 3.11 -9.68
CA SER A 137 -17.69 3.38 -10.94
C SER A 137 -18.55 2.21 -11.42
N GLU A 138 -18.35 1.01 -10.89
CA GLU A 138 -19.23 -0.13 -11.19
C GLU A 138 -20.56 0.01 -10.44
N PRO A 139 -21.70 0.08 -11.16
CA PRO A 139 -23.01 0.06 -10.53
C PRO A 139 -23.14 -1.19 -9.65
N GLU A 140 -23.82 -1.06 -8.52
CA GLU A 140 -24.18 -2.22 -7.71
C GLU A 140 -25.08 -3.14 -8.55
N THR A 141 -24.47 -4.13 -9.19
CA THR A 141 -25.07 -4.87 -10.29
C THR A 141 -26.12 -5.85 -9.75
N GLN A 142 -27.39 -5.50 -10.01
CA GLN A 142 -28.48 -6.39 -10.46
C GLN A 142 -28.99 -7.50 -9.52
N MET A 143 -29.32 -7.22 -8.25
CA MET A 143 -30.35 -8.04 -7.56
C MET A 143 -31.78 -7.51 -7.75
N ASN A 144 -31.92 -6.22 -8.08
CA ASN A 144 -33.25 -5.62 -8.22
C ASN A 144 -33.85 -5.77 -9.63
N THR A 145 -33.04 -5.91 -10.69
CA THR A 145 -33.61 -6.01 -12.05
C THR A 145 -34.25 -7.37 -12.31
N GLU A 146 -33.59 -8.49 -11.97
CA GLU A 146 -34.23 -9.82 -12.09
C GLU A 146 -35.46 -9.96 -11.20
N ALA A 147 -35.44 -9.42 -9.97
CA ALA A 147 -36.59 -9.49 -9.07
C ALA A 147 -37.77 -8.63 -9.54
N ILE A 148 -37.52 -7.54 -10.27
CA ILE A 148 -38.57 -6.70 -10.89
C ILE A 148 -39.09 -7.36 -12.17
N ASP A 149 -38.21 -7.90 -13.01
CA ASP A 149 -38.57 -8.53 -14.28
C ASP A 149 -39.40 -9.80 -14.05
N ILE A 150 -38.98 -10.64 -13.09
CA ILE A 150 -39.77 -11.80 -12.65
C ILE A 150 -41.14 -11.34 -12.16
N ARG A 151 -41.23 -10.31 -11.31
CA ARG A 151 -42.52 -9.81 -10.80
C ARG A 151 -43.45 -9.28 -11.88
N GLN A 152 -42.91 -8.72 -12.97
CA GLN A 152 -43.69 -8.24 -14.11
C GLN A 152 -44.11 -9.38 -15.04
N GLU A 153 -43.34 -10.47 -15.11
CA GLU A 153 -43.69 -11.64 -15.91
C GLU A 153 -44.76 -12.53 -15.24
N ILE A 154 -44.88 -12.48 -13.90
CA ILE A 154 -45.95 -13.19 -13.15
C ILE A 154 -47.21 -12.35 -12.88
N SER A 155 -47.30 -11.10 -13.36
CA SER A 155 -48.47 -10.21 -13.19
C SER A 155 -49.24 -10.02 -14.48
#